data_AF-A0A7C8B3P3-F1
#
_entry.id   AF-A0A7C8B3P3-F1
#
_cell.length_a   1.000
_cell.length_b   1.000
_cell.length_c   1.000
_cell.angle_alpha   90.00
_cell.angle_beta   90.00
_cell.angle_gamma   90.00
#
_symmetry.space_group_name_H-M   'P 1'
#
loop_
_entity.id
_entity.type
_entity.pdbx_description
1 polymer ?
#
loop_
_entity_poly.entity_id
_entity_poly.type
_entity_poly.pdbx_seq_one_letter_code
_entity_poly.pdbx_strand_id
1 'polypeptide(L)'
;MWCTCGLLPLPQNKVVWREHSSISPEDTPSAMPFRRNKKNRAILPLLCLLALAFSSCRQDNAPEKPAIQEIPSRPPGCQGCHPEVRLDPGHEIACTGCHGGNPAGATQEQAHAGLITQPAHPDQMQKSCGTCHALQVTQTAASLHFTARNEINLVRAAFGAQAPLASLAEIPAHAPIASPLDLVDDLLRRRCLRCHVYSGGDGYPETVRGTGCAACHLAHTNGKMTGHAFHKSPTDNQCLHCHYGNFVGGDYYGRFEHDFNLEYRTPYRTDGTEARPYGIEFHQLAPDIHQQKGMACIDCHSGAELMGKHGGTQEKGKKVTCLSCHGWRTGLPIALNNLHVEADRLVLTTRLTGKKHVVPQPVHPAHRQYEKKVHCTVCHSQWSFNDQGTHLLRTEHPDHPAWSRLSVQGSREVEAQLDNPAPEGLSQRDKITGVPSRGLWLKGYELRRWESPLIGVGPDGRLHIFRPILDLHLSMVDTDKKVIFDNLRVKPAHQRYLPYTPHTVGKAGAFYTERLKPNLPIETKP
;
A
#
# COMPACT_ATOMS: atom_id res chain seq x y z
N MET A 1 37.75 -59.80 11.82
CA MET A 1 38.77 -59.57 10.77
C MET A 1 38.48 -58.20 10.16
N TRP A 2 38.96 -57.08 10.72
CA TRP A 2 40.30 -56.47 10.55
C TRP A 2 40.76 -56.43 9.09
N CYS A 3 40.68 -55.26 8.46
CA CYS A 3 41.88 -54.56 8.00
C CYS A 3 41.60 -53.06 7.76
N THR A 4 42.54 -52.25 8.25
CA THR A 4 42.67 -50.79 8.29
C THR A 4 43.40 -50.22 7.08
N CYS A 5 43.22 -48.92 6.79
CA CYS A 5 44.18 -47.88 6.33
C CYS A 5 43.38 -46.75 5.64
N GLY A 6 43.64 -45.45 5.78
CA GLY A 6 44.65 -44.64 6.46
C GLY A 6 44.42 -43.18 6.04
N LEU A 7 44.46 -42.25 6.99
CA LEU A 7 44.45 -40.79 6.79
C LEU A 7 45.85 -40.29 6.37
N LEU A 8 45.92 -39.20 5.60
CA LEU A 8 46.92 -38.08 5.65
C LEU A 8 46.55 -37.01 4.56
N PRO A 9 47.07 -35.77 4.63
CA PRO A 9 46.27 -34.55 4.49
C PRO A 9 46.64 -33.67 3.28
N LEU A 10 45.76 -32.72 2.95
CA LEU A 10 45.99 -31.68 1.93
C LEU A 10 46.70 -30.44 2.53
N PRO A 11 47.58 -29.78 1.77
CA PRO A 11 48.51 -28.77 2.29
C PRO A 11 47.87 -27.39 2.48
N GLN A 12 48.32 -26.72 3.55
CA GLN A 12 48.12 -25.29 3.79
C GLN A 12 48.98 -24.46 2.84
N ASN A 13 48.35 -23.70 1.94
CA ASN A 13 49.01 -22.59 1.27
C ASN A 13 48.61 -21.28 1.95
N LYS A 14 49.60 -20.70 2.64
CA LYS A 14 49.64 -19.30 3.06
C LYS A 14 49.52 -18.41 1.82
N VAL A 15 48.53 -17.53 1.78
CA VAL A 15 48.56 -16.36 0.89
C VAL A 15 48.72 -15.12 1.77
N VAL A 16 49.82 -14.43 1.48
CA VAL A 16 50.33 -13.23 2.12
C VAL A 16 49.44 -12.04 1.78
N TRP A 17 48.98 -11.31 2.79
CA TRP A 17 48.37 -9.99 2.63
C TRP A 17 49.45 -8.99 2.22
N ARG A 18 49.35 -8.44 1.01
CA ARG A 18 50.12 -7.25 0.60
C ARG A 18 49.28 -6.01 0.91
N GLU A 19 49.83 -5.18 1.79
CA GLU A 19 49.44 -3.79 1.97
C GLU A 19 49.74 -3.00 0.67
N HIS A 20 48.75 -2.30 0.15
CA HIS A 20 48.93 -1.25 -0.84
C HIS A 20 48.36 0.06 -0.30
N SER A 21 49.28 0.81 0.31
CA SER A 21 49.55 2.24 0.11
C SER A 21 48.45 3.10 -0.53
N SER A 22 47.96 4.03 0.30
CA SER A 22 47.59 5.42 0.02
C SER A 22 47.89 5.96 -1.38
N ILE A 23 46.84 6.46 -2.06
CA ILE A 23 46.94 7.45 -3.13
C ILE A 23 45.97 8.59 -2.80
N SER A 24 46.53 9.80 -2.68
CA SER A 24 45.81 11.08 -2.54
C SER A 24 45.43 11.63 -3.94
N PRO A 25 44.51 12.62 -4.02
CA PRO A 25 43.66 12.84 -5.18
C PRO A 25 44.16 13.95 -6.11
N GLU A 26 44.50 13.62 -7.35
CA GLU A 26 44.49 14.57 -8.47
C GLU A 26 44.00 13.82 -9.73
N ASP A 27 43.41 14.57 -10.66
CA ASP A 27 42.87 14.17 -11.97
C ASP A 27 41.37 13.79 -12.04
N THR A 28 40.55 14.85 -11.94
CA THR A 28 39.26 14.99 -12.63
C THR A 28 39.38 14.76 -14.15
N PRO A 29 38.50 13.95 -14.76
CA PRO A 29 38.18 14.11 -16.17
C PRO A 29 36.95 15.02 -16.32
N SER A 30 37.19 16.14 -17.01
CA SER A 30 36.21 17.09 -17.51
C SER A 30 34.94 16.47 -18.10
N ALA A 31 33.84 17.18 -17.85
CA ALA A 31 32.56 17.13 -18.52
C ALA A 31 32.64 16.69 -20.00
N MET A 32 31.95 15.59 -20.34
CA MET A 32 31.58 15.32 -21.72
C MET A 32 30.35 16.14 -22.12
N PRO A 33 30.34 16.70 -23.35
CA PRO A 33 29.34 17.67 -23.75
C PRO A 33 28.02 17.01 -24.16
N PHE A 34 26.94 17.67 -23.75
CA PHE A 34 25.57 17.45 -24.19
C PHE A 34 25.49 17.53 -25.73
N ARG A 35 25.16 16.41 -26.38
CA ARG A 35 25.03 16.31 -27.84
C ARG A 35 23.71 16.98 -28.28
N ARG A 36 23.76 18.28 -28.61
CA ARG A 36 22.64 19.01 -29.24
C ARG A 36 22.42 18.51 -30.68
N ASN A 37 21.21 18.06 -30.96
CA ASN A 37 20.78 17.63 -32.29
C ASN A 37 20.67 18.85 -33.23
N LYS A 38 21.45 18.88 -34.32
CA LYS A 38 21.39 19.89 -35.39
C LYS A 38 20.36 19.47 -36.45
N LYS A 39 19.10 19.90 -36.34
CA LYS A 39 18.19 20.09 -37.48
C LYS A 39 17.22 21.23 -37.13
N ASN A 40 17.18 22.24 -38.00
CA ASN A 40 16.31 23.45 -38.01
C ASN A 40 17.07 24.78 -37.88
N ARG A 41 17.99 25.03 -38.83
CA ARG A 41 18.46 26.37 -39.19
C ARG A 41 18.51 26.47 -40.72
N ALA A 42 17.36 26.69 -41.35
CA ALA A 42 17.28 27.09 -42.76
C ALA A 42 15.88 27.55 -43.19
N ILE A 43 15.10 28.28 -42.39
CA ILE A 43 13.89 28.97 -42.89
C ILE A 43 13.70 30.27 -42.10
N LEU A 44 14.55 31.27 -42.36
CA LEU A 44 14.31 32.63 -41.84
C LEU A 44 14.82 33.80 -42.72
N PRO A 45 15.41 33.63 -43.92
CA PRO A 45 15.70 34.80 -44.77
C PRO A 45 14.77 34.96 -45.98
N LEU A 46 13.74 34.13 -46.18
CA LEU A 46 12.85 34.24 -47.36
C LEU A 46 11.58 35.09 -47.13
N LEU A 47 11.27 35.47 -45.89
CA LEU A 47 10.04 36.22 -45.56
C LEU A 47 10.25 37.74 -45.47
N CYS A 48 11.48 38.23 -45.51
CA CYS A 48 11.77 39.68 -45.40
C CYS A 48 11.90 40.41 -46.74
N LEU A 49 11.77 39.72 -47.88
CA LEU A 49 11.92 40.33 -49.23
C LEU A 49 10.61 40.47 -50.03
N LEU A 50 9.47 40.06 -49.48
CA LEU A 50 8.15 40.19 -50.13
C LEU A 50 7.29 41.35 -49.57
N ALA A 51 7.83 42.16 -48.65
CA ALA A 51 7.11 43.24 -47.97
C ALA A 51 7.36 44.64 -48.57
N LEU A 52 7.83 44.75 -49.83
CA LEU A 52 8.18 46.03 -50.47
C LEU A 52 7.61 46.24 -51.89
N ALA A 53 6.51 45.56 -52.25
CA ALA A 53 5.78 45.89 -53.47
C ALA A 53 4.27 45.90 -53.19
N PHE A 54 3.59 46.88 -53.76
CA PHE A 54 2.15 47.18 -53.65
C PHE A 54 1.74 48.11 -52.50
N SER A 55 2.21 49.36 -52.59
CA SER A 55 1.37 50.52 -52.31
C SER A 55 0.24 50.59 -53.34
N SER A 56 -1.00 50.40 -52.91
CA SER A 56 -2.17 50.85 -53.68
C SER A 56 -3.27 51.28 -52.71
N CYS A 57 -3.61 52.57 -52.79
CA CYS A 57 -4.73 53.17 -52.06
C CYS A 57 -6.03 52.42 -52.37
N ARG A 58 -6.74 51.97 -51.33
CA ARG A 58 -8.15 51.58 -51.45
C ARG A 58 -8.90 52.06 -50.21
N GLN A 59 -10.02 52.71 -50.49
CA GLN A 59 -10.88 53.50 -49.60
C GLN A 59 -11.23 52.83 -48.28
N ASP A 60 -11.26 53.64 -47.22
CA ASP A 60 -11.80 53.32 -45.90
C ASP A 60 -13.28 52.94 -45.99
N ASN A 61 -13.56 51.64 -45.91
CA ASN A 61 -14.87 51.16 -45.49
C ASN A 61 -14.75 50.76 -44.01
N ALA A 62 -15.72 51.21 -43.21
CA ALA A 62 -15.79 50.93 -41.77
C ALA A 62 -15.60 49.43 -41.49
N PRO A 63 -14.88 49.05 -40.41
CA PRO A 63 -14.68 47.65 -40.09
C PRO A 63 -16.03 47.00 -39.83
N GLU A 64 -16.39 46.05 -40.68
CA GLU A 64 -17.50 45.15 -40.47
C GLU A 64 -17.28 44.46 -39.11
N LYS A 65 -18.24 44.62 -38.19
CA LYS A 65 -18.19 44.00 -36.86
C LYS A 65 -17.78 42.53 -37.04
N PRO A 66 -16.76 42.02 -36.31
CA PRO A 66 -16.47 40.60 -36.36
C PRO A 66 -17.75 39.87 -35.98
N ALA A 67 -18.24 39.05 -36.92
CA ALA A 67 -19.32 38.13 -36.65
C ALA A 67 -18.95 37.39 -35.37
N ILE A 68 -19.77 37.57 -34.34
CA ILE A 68 -19.68 36.80 -33.11
C ILE A 68 -19.75 35.36 -33.57
N GLN A 69 -18.62 34.65 -33.55
CA GLN A 69 -18.66 33.20 -33.60
C GLN A 69 -19.52 32.82 -32.41
N GLU A 70 -20.75 32.39 -32.67
CA GLU A 70 -21.60 31.77 -31.67
C GLU A 70 -20.77 30.60 -31.12
N ILE A 71 -20.20 30.82 -29.93
CA ILE A 71 -19.63 29.74 -29.13
C ILE A 71 -20.78 28.76 -29.01
N PRO A 72 -20.64 27.50 -29.48
CA PRO A 72 -21.72 26.54 -29.41
C PRO A 72 -22.28 26.57 -28.00
N SER A 73 -23.56 26.89 -27.86
CA SER A 73 -24.19 27.04 -26.55
C SER A 73 -24.07 25.70 -25.83
N ARG A 74 -23.09 25.62 -24.92
CA ARG A 74 -22.88 24.44 -24.10
C ARG A 74 -24.18 24.22 -23.33
N PRO A 75 -24.77 23.01 -23.34
CA PRO A 75 -25.98 22.78 -22.56
C PRO A 75 -25.69 23.12 -21.10
N PRO A 76 -26.59 23.84 -20.42
CA PRO A 76 -26.36 24.31 -19.06
C PRO A 76 -26.18 23.12 -18.09
N GLY A 77 -25.45 23.36 -17.01
CA GLY A 77 -25.19 22.36 -15.98
C GLY A 77 -23.93 21.51 -16.22
N CYS A 78 -23.64 20.66 -15.24
CA CYS A 78 -22.35 19.96 -15.14
C CYS A 78 -22.08 19.04 -16.33
N GLN A 79 -23.12 18.42 -16.90
CA GLN A 79 -23.00 17.49 -18.03
C GLN A 79 -22.60 18.16 -19.34
N GLY A 80 -22.88 19.46 -19.51
CA GLY A 80 -22.35 20.20 -20.66
C GLY A 80 -20.83 20.24 -20.66
N CYS A 81 -20.23 20.23 -19.46
CA CYS A 81 -18.79 20.24 -19.24
C CYS A 81 -18.16 18.87 -19.12
N HIS A 82 -18.90 17.94 -18.54
CA HIS A 82 -18.48 16.59 -18.22
C HIS A 82 -19.35 15.56 -18.96
N PRO A 83 -19.44 15.62 -20.30
CA PRO A 83 -20.37 14.80 -21.08
C PRO A 83 -20.01 13.31 -21.08
N GLU A 84 -18.83 12.94 -20.57
CA GLU A 84 -18.36 11.56 -20.47
C GLU A 84 -18.65 10.92 -19.10
N VAL A 85 -19.05 11.70 -18.11
CA VAL A 85 -19.37 11.18 -16.77
C VAL A 85 -20.68 10.41 -16.83
N ARG A 86 -20.65 9.15 -16.40
CA ARG A 86 -21.82 8.27 -16.27
C ARG A 86 -21.91 7.79 -14.83
N LEU A 87 -23.08 7.94 -14.24
CA LEU A 87 -23.40 7.48 -12.90
C LEU A 87 -23.99 6.07 -12.97
N ASP A 88 -23.92 5.32 -11.88
CA ASP A 88 -24.67 4.07 -11.76
C ASP A 88 -26.15 4.34 -11.42
N PRO A 89 -27.07 3.40 -11.71
CA PRO A 89 -28.50 3.59 -11.47
C PRO A 89 -28.89 3.95 -10.03
N GLY A 90 -28.08 3.54 -9.03
CA GLY A 90 -28.33 3.86 -7.62
C GLY A 90 -27.97 5.31 -7.26
N HIS A 91 -27.21 5.99 -8.11
CA HIS A 91 -26.72 7.35 -7.90
C HIS A 91 -27.02 8.27 -9.09
N GLU A 92 -28.06 7.98 -9.88
CA GLU A 92 -28.58 8.89 -10.92
C GLU A 92 -29.30 10.11 -10.31
N ILE A 93 -28.55 10.90 -9.55
CA ILE A 93 -28.97 12.14 -8.91
C ILE A 93 -28.16 13.32 -9.49
N ALA A 94 -28.58 14.54 -9.18
CA ALA A 94 -27.85 15.73 -9.63
C ALA A 94 -26.40 15.74 -9.10
N CYS A 95 -25.44 16.15 -9.94
CA CYS A 95 -24.01 16.21 -9.58
C CYS A 95 -23.79 17.06 -8.31
N THR A 96 -24.58 18.12 -8.18
CA THR A 96 -24.60 19.05 -7.04
C THR A 96 -25.04 18.38 -5.74
N GLY A 97 -25.75 17.25 -5.79
CA GLY A 97 -26.15 16.48 -4.62
C GLY A 97 -24.95 15.90 -3.86
N CYS A 98 -23.89 15.52 -4.57
CA CYS A 98 -22.65 15.05 -3.95
C CYS A 98 -21.58 16.15 -3.91
N HIS A 99 -21.38 16.81 -5.05
CA HIS A 99 -20.26 17.74 -5.25
C HIS A 99 -20.59 19.20 -4.93
N GLY A 100 -21.85 19.58 -4.71
CA GLY A 100 -22.21 21.00 -4.60
C GLY A 100 -21.92 21.77 -5.88
N GLY A 101 -21.41 23.00 -5.77
CA GLY A 101 -21.19 23.88 -6.91
C GLY A 101 -22.45 24.62 -7.37
N ASN A 102 -22.31 25.41 -8.43
CA ASN A 102 -23.38 26.20 -9.03
C ASN A 102 -23.68 25.71 -10.46
N PRO A 103 -24.78 24.97 -10.69
CA PRO A 103 -25.08 24.42 -12.01
C PRO A 103 -25.44 25.49 -13.06
N ALA A 104 -25.76 26.73 -12.63
CA ALA A 104 -26.06 27.85 -13.52
C ALA A 104 -24.84 28.71 -13.87
N GLY A 105 -23.65 28.40 -13.33
CA GLY A 105 -22.42 29.13 -13.62
C GLY A 105 -22.02 29.01 -15.09
N ALA A 106 -21.73 30.14 -15.74
CA ALA A 106 -21.36 30.18 -17.15
C ALA A 106 -19.85 29.91 -17.38
N THR A 107 -19.02 30.16 -16.35
CA THR A 107 -17.59 29.86 -16.36
C THR A 107 -17.25 28.73 -15.39
N GLN A 108 -16.06 28.15 -15.53
CA GLN A 108 -15.55 27.13 -14.61
C GLN A 108 -15.53 27.63 -13.16
N GLU A 109 -15.06 28.86 -12.95
CA GLU A 109 -14.94 29.48 -11.63
C GLU A 109 -16.32 29.67 -10.99
N GLN A 110 -17.29 30.17 -11.76
CA GLN A 110 -18.66 30.34 -11.30
C GLN A 110 -19.32 29.00 -11.00
N ALA A 111 -19.15 28.02 -11.89
CA ALA A 111 -19.78 26.71 -11.75
C ALA A 111 -19.18 25.87 -10.61
N HIS A 112 -17.88 26.00 -10.37
CA HIS A 112 -17.16 25.32 -9.30
C HIS A 112 -17.17 26.10 -7.97
N ALA A 113 -17.82 27.26 -7.89
CA ALA A 113 -17.98 27.99 -6.64
C ALA A 113 -18.74 27.12 -5.62
N GLY A 114 -18.07 26.75 -4.51
CA GLY A 114 -18.63 25.86 -3.49
C GLY A 114 -18.58 24.37 -3.85
N LEU A 115 -17.78 23.97 -4.85
CA LEU A 115 -17.58 22.57 -5.22
C LEU A 115 -16.78 21.81 -4.15
N ILE A 116 -17.26 20.63 -3.78
CA ILE A 116 -16.57 19.62 -3.00
C ILE A 116 -15.91 18.64 -3.97
N THR A 117 -14.58 18.72 -4.08
CA THR A 117 -13.80 17.90 -5.02
C THR A 117 -13.77 16.42 -4.63
N GLN A 118 -13.80 16.12 -3.33
CA GLN A 118 -13.76 14.76 -2.78
C GLN A 118 -14.95 14.52 -1.85
N PRO A 119 -16.18 14.33 -2.38
CA PRO A 119 -17.37 14.18 -1.55
C PRO A 119 -17.36 12.91 -0.69
N ALA A 120 -16.61 11.90 -1.11
CA ALA A 120 -16.43 10.66 -0.33
C ALA A 120 -15.32 10.76 0.72
N HIS A 121 -14.56 11.86 0.79
CA HIS A 121 -13.53 12.04 1.81
C HIS A 121 -14.12 11.89 3.23
N PRO A 122 -13.41 11.30 4.21
CA PRO A 122 -13.88 11.19 5.59
C PRO A 122 -14.51 12.44 6.19
N ASP A 123 -13.95 13.62 5.89
CA ASP A 123 -14.46 14.91 6.40
C ASP A 123 -15.77 15.36 5.73
N GLN A 124 -16.14 14.77 4.59
CA GLN A 124 -17.31 15.15 3.78
C GLN A 124 -18.35 14.03 3.68
N MET A 125 -17.98 12.77 3.90
CA MET A 125 -18.83 11.61 3.65
C MET A 125 -20.14 11.64 4.45
N GLN A 126 -20.17 12.24 5.64
CA GLN A 126 -21.41 12.40 6.40
C GLN A 126 -22.38 13.36 5.70
N LYS A 127 -21.87 14.45 5.11
CA LYS A 127 -22.68 15.44 4.38
C LYS A 127 -23.10 14.91 3.00
N SER A 128 -22.19 14.25 2.29
CA SER A 128 -22.42 13.81 0.91
C SER A 128 -23.11 12.45 0.81
N CYS A 129 -22.70 11.46 1.61
CA CYS A 129 -23.24 10.11 1.58
C CYS A 129 -24.25 9.85 2.71
N GLY A 130 -24.07 10.49 3.87
CA GLY A 130 -24.85 10.23 5.09
C GLY A 130 -26.32 10.65 5.00
N THR A 131 -26.71 11.48 4.04
CA THR A 131 -28.12 11.85 3.79
C THR A 131 -28.97 10.67 3.34
N CYS A 132 -28.38 9.74 2.57
CA CYS A 132 -29.03 8.51 2.10
C CYS A 132 -28.51 7.25 2.80
N HIS A 133 -27.25 7.25 3.23
CA HIS A 133 -26.53 6.10 3.79
C HIS A 133 -26.06 6.34 5.23
N ALA A 134 -26.89 7.01 6.05
CA ALA A 134 -26.56 7.40 7.43
C ALA A 134 -25.99 6.25 8.27
N LEU A 135 -26.62 5.06 8.16
CA LEU A 135 -26.21 3.87 8.91
C LEU A 135 -24.84 3.36 8.44
N GLN A 136 -24.62 3.27 7.12
CA GLN A 136 -23.36 2.82 6.54
C GLN A 136 -22.21 3.76 6.95
N VAL A 137 -22.42 5.08 6.86
CA VAL A 137 -21.40 6.08 7.23
C VAL A 137 -21.06 5.98 8.71
N THR A 138 -22.08 5.95 9.59
CA THR A 138 -21.89 5.85 11.04
C THR A 138 -21.13 4.56 11.43
N GLN A 139 -21.49 3.44 10.82
CA GLN A 139 -20.87 2.15 11.12
C GLN A 139 -19.46 2.02 10.57
N THR A 140 -19.23 2.57 9.38
CA THR A 140 -17.89 2.61 8.77
C THR A 140 -16.97 3.46 9.64
N ALA A 141 -17.41 4.64 10.06
CA ALA A 141 -16.63 5.54 10.92
C ALA A 141 -16.23 4.88 12.26
N ALA A 142 -17.03 3.93 12.76
CA ALA A 142 -16.75 3.18 13.98
C ALA A 142 -15.99 1.85 13.75
N SER A 143 -15.74 1.45 12.50
CA SER A 143 -15.12 0.16 12.18
C SER A 143 -13.63 0.16 12.53
N LEU A 144 -13.09 -1.03 12.86
CA LEU A 144 -11.66 -1.19 13.14
C LEU A 144 -10.80 -0.84 11.93
N HIS A 145 -11.25 -1.23 10.74
CA HIS A 145 -10.53 -0.99 9.50
C HIS A 145 -10.46 0.50 9.18
N PHE A 146 -11.55 1.25 9.42
CA PHE A 146 -11.58 2.68 9.19
C PHE A 146 -10.82 3.47 10.26
N THR A 147 -10.96 3.12 11.54
CA THR A 147 -10.29 3.85 12.63
C THR A 147 -8.79 3.56 12.72
N ALA A 148 -8.34 2.41 12.19
CA ALA A 148 -6.99 1.87 12.34
C ALA A 148 -6.51 1.80 13.81
N ARG A 149 -7.45 1.78 14.77
CA ARG A 149 -7.17 2.01 16.19
C ARG A 149 -6.28 0.92 16.78
N ASN A 150 -6.35 -0.31 16.29
CA ASN A 150 -5.54 -1.40 16.82
C ASN A 150 -4.10 -1.25 16.36
N GLU A 151 -3.90 -0.97 15.08
CA GLU A 151 -2.59 -0.84 14.44
C GLU A 151 -1.82 0.36 15.00
N ILE A 152 -2.46 1.53 15.09
CA ILE A 152 -1.80 2.74 15.61
C ILE A 152 -1.43 2.58 17.09
N ASN A 153 -2.33 2.02 17.90
CA ASN A 153 -2.07 1.90 19.34
C ASN A 153 -1.08 0.78 19.64
N LEU A 154 -1.02 -0.27 18.82
CA LEU A 154 0.01 -1.30 18.91
C LEU A 154 1.41 -0.69 18.74
N VAL A 155 1.60 0.15 17.71
CA VAL A 155 2.88 0.84 17.50
C VAL A 155 3.14 1.85 18.63
N ARG A 156 2.17 2.71 18.96
CA ARG A 156 2.35 3.74 20.01
C ARG A 156 2.64 3.13 21.39
N ALA A 157 1.94 2.07 21.78
CA ALA A 157 2.18 1.38 23.05
C ALA A 157 3.57 0.75 23.11
N ALA A 158 4.06 0.20 22.00
CA ALA A 158 5.41 -0.34 21.90
C ALA A 158 6.52 0.71 22.12
N PHE A 159 6.19 2.00 22.01
CA PHE A 159 7.06 3.14 22.28
C PHE A 159 6.60 4.00 23.47
N GLY A 160 5.79 3.43 24.38
CA GLY A 160 5.53 4.01 25.70
C GLY A 160 4.23 4.81 25.86
N ALA A 161 3.35 4.82 24.86
CA ALA A 161 2.03 5.42 25.03
C ALA A 161 1.22 4.71 26.14
N GLN A 162 0.70 5.50 27.08
CA GLN A 162 -0.09 4.99 28.22
C GLN A 162 -1.59 4.93 27.92
N ALA A 163 -2.07 5.81 27.04
CA ALA A 163 -3.48 5.92 26.68
C ALA A 163 -3.70 5.58 25.20
N PRO A 164 -4.65 4.69 24.88
CA PRO A 164 -5.02 4.41 23.51
C PRO A 164 -5.83 5.56 22.91
N LEU A 165 -5.69 5.76 21.59
CA LEU A 165 -6.52 6.64 20.79
C LEU A 165 -7.72 5.88 20.22
N ALA A 166 -8.85 6.55 20.05
CA ALA A 166 -10.04 5.93 19.46
C ALA A 166 -9.90 5.74 17.94
N SER A 167 -9.13 6.60 17.28
CA SER A 167 -8.93 6.61 15.83
C SER A 167 -7.60 7.28 15.45
N LEU A 168 -7.10 6.99 14.25
CA LEU A 168 -5.92 7.65 13.68
C LEU A 168 -6.05 9.18 13.60
N ALA A 169 -7.27 9.70 13.49
CA ALA A 169 -7.52 11.14 13.40
C ALA A 169 -7.12 11.89 14.70
N GLU A 170 -7.00 11.17 15.82
CA GLU A 170 -6.62 11.72 17.12
C GLU A 170 -5.10 11.68 17.38
N ILE A 171 -4.30 11.11 16.46
CA ILE A 171 -2.84 11.12 16.61
C ILE A 171 -2.41 12.59 16.64
N PRO A 172 -1.68 13.08 17.66
CA PRO A 172 -1.28 14.49 17.70
C PRO A 172 -0.24 14.83 16.63
N ALA A 173 -0.26 16.07 16.15
CA ALA A 173 0.82 16.64 15.34
C ALA A 173 1.77 17.40 16.25
N HIS A 174 3.07 17.16 16.14
CA HIS A 174 4.09 17.71 17.04
C HIS A 174 5.05 18.63 16.30
N ALA A 175 5.30 19.81 16.85
CA ALA A 175 6.35 20.73 16.41
C ALA A 175 6.77 21.61 17.61
N PRO A 176 7.95 21.40 18.22
CA PRO A 176 9.00 20.43 17.87
C PRO A 176 8.65 18.98 18.26
N ILE A 177 9.42 18.01 17.74
CA ILE A 177 9.41 16.62 18.20
C ILE A 177 10.37 16.51 19.39
N ALA A 178 9.85 16.28 20.59
CA ALA A 178 10.62 16.32 21.84
C ALA A 178 10.73 14.95 22.55
N SER A 179 9.85 14.00 22.23
CA SER A 179 9.82 12.67 22.85
C SER A 179 9.86 11.53 21.84
N PRO A 180 10.24 10.29 22.26
CA PRO A 180 10.11 9.10 21.42
C PRO A 180 8.69 8.88 20.88
N LEU A 181 7.65 9.20 21.67
CA LEU A 181 6.28 9.05 21.24
C LEU A 181 5.90 10.11 20.19
N ASP A 182 6.43 11.33 20.31
CA ASP A 182 6.21 12.39 19.31
C ASP A 182 6.79 11.97 17.95
N LEU A 183 7.96 11.33 17.96
CA LEU A 183 8.61 10.80 16.76
C LEU A 183 7.77 9.70 16.11
N VAL A 184 7.17 8.82 16.93
CA VAL A 184 6.26 7.76 16.45
C VAL A 184 4.97 8.34 15.87
N ASP A 185 4.38 9.33 16.52
CA ASP A 185 3.18 10.00 16.02
C ASP A 185 3.48 10.68 14.67
N ASP A 186 4.62 11.34 14.51
CA ASP A 186 5.08 11.92 13.24
C ASP A 186 5.31 10.85 12.15
N LEU A 187 5.94 9.73 12.51
CA LEU A 187 6.12 8.57 11.61
C LEU A 187 4.77 8.03 11.12
N LEU A 188 3.82 7.85 12.04
CA LEU A 188 2.49 7.33 11.72
C LEU A 188 1.78 8.26 10.73
N ARG A 189 1.75 9.57 11.05
CA ARG A 189 1.06 10.58 10.23
C ARG A 189 1.69 10.77 8.86
N ARG A 190 3.01 10.73 8.73
CA ARG A 190 3.68 11.09 7.46
C ARG A 190 4.11 9.89 6.60
N ARG A 191 4.41 8.72 7.20
CA ARG A 191 4.95 7.55 6.47
C ARG A 191 4.07 6.30 6.53
N CYS A 192 3.53 5.93 7.69
CA CYS A 192 2.80 4.65 7.83
C CYS A 192 1.38 4.73 7.28
N LEU A 193 0.64 5.81 7.56
CA LEU A 193 -0.79 5.93 7.22
C LEU A 193 -1.08 6.30 5.75
N ARG A 194 -0.11 6.11 4.85
CA ARG A 194 -0.25 6.33 3.40
C ARG A 194 -1.29 5.43 2.73
N CYS A 195 -1.57 4.29 3.33
CA CYS A 195 -2.62 3.37 2.87
C CYS A 195 -4.03 3.80 3.30
N HIS A 196 -4.16 4.80 4.17
CA HIS A 196 -5.46 5.16 4.72
C HIS A 196 -6.29 6.02 3.74
N VAL A 197 -7.61 6.00 3.92
CA VAL A 197 -8.63 6.56 3.02
C VAL A 197 -8.84 8.07 3.18
N TYR A 198 -8.10 8.73 4.08
CA TYR A 198 -7.92 10.19 4.08
C TYR A 198 -7.05 10.68 2.92
N SER A 199 -6.26 9.79 2.30
CA SER A 199 -5.42 10.13 1.16
C SER A 199 -5.83 9.34 -0.08
N GLY A 200 -5.60 9.93 -1.24
CA GLY A 200 -5.78 9.24 -2.54
C GLY A 200 -4.69 8.20 -2.86
N GLY A 201 -3.87 7.81 -1.87
CA GLY A 201 -2.71 6.94 -2.04
C GLY A 201 -1.49 7.64 -2.63
N ASP A 202 -0.45 6.86 -2.92
CA ASP A 202 0.75 7.36 -3.59
C ASP A 202 0.59 7.42 -5.09
N GLY A 203 1.46 8.20 -5.75
CA GLY A 203 1.50 8.34 -7.20
C GLY A 203 2.13 7.15 -7.95
N TYR A 204 1.87 5.91 -7.51
CA TYR A 204 2.16 4.72 -8.31
C TYR A 204 0.89 4.24 -9.02
N PRO A 205 0.99 3.64 -10.22
CA PRO A 205 -0.17 3.31 -11.06
C PRO A 205 -1.27 2.53 -10.33
N GLU A 206 -0.91 1.58 -9.48
CA GLU A 206 -1.85 0.72 -8.77
C GLU A 206 -1.93 1.05 -7.27
N THR A 207 -1.56 2.26 -6.85
CA THR A 207 -1.77 2.75 -5.48
C THR A 207 -2.69 3.97 -5.39
N VAL A 208 -2.87 4.69 -6.51
CA VAL A 208 -3.83 5.80 -6.60
C VAL A 208 -5.25 5.27 -6.52
N ARG A 209 -6.07 5.93 -5.72
CA ARG A 209 -7.46 5.56 -5.44
C ARG A 209 -8.27 6.79 -4.99
N GLY A 210 -9.58 6.63 -4.88
CA GLY A 210 -10.44 7.63 -4.24
C GLY A 210 -10.21 7.71 -2.72
N THR A 211 -10.92 8.63 -2.07
CA THR A 211 -10.92 8.79 -0.60
C THR A 211 -12.22 8.28 0.01
N GLY A 212 -12.18 7.92 1.30
CA GLY A 212 -13.29 7.31 2.05
C GLY A 212 -14.06 6.24 1.25
N CYS A 213 -15.37 6.43 1.06
CA CYS A 213 -16.22 5.45 0.34
C CYS A 213 -15.72 5.17 -1.09
N ALA A 214 -15.23 6.20 -1.79
CA ALA A 214 -14.75 6.08 -3.16
C ALA A 214 -13.46 5.27 -3.27
N ALA A 215 -12.69 5.11 -2.17
CA ALA A 215 -11.46 4.32 -2.17
C ALA A 215 -11.71 2.84 -2.51
N CYS A 216 -12.90 2.33 -2.19
CA CYS A 216 -13.30 0.94 -2.50
C CYS A 216 -14.35 0.88 -3.60
N HIS A 217 -15.28 1.84 -3.63
CA HIS A 217 -16.45 1.74 -4.49
C HIS A 217 -16.30 2.39 -5.86
N LEU A 218 -15.30 3.25 -6.08
CA LEU A 218 -15.00 3.80 -7.41
C LEU A 218 -13.74 3.16 -7.98
N ALA A 219 -13.89 2.52 -9.14
CA ALA A 219 -12.82 1.79 -9.76
C ALA A 219 -11.69 2.72 -10.25
N HIS A 220 -10.46 2.32 -9.93
CA HIS A 220 -9.23 2.96 -10.38
C HIS A 220 -8.31 1.92 -11.05
N THR A 221 -7.61 2.37 -12.10
CA THR A 221 -6.61 1.60 -12.84
C THR A 221 -5.56 2.56 -13.41
N ASN A 222 -4.28 2.19 -13.39
CA ASN A 222 -3.20 3.00 -13.96
C ASN A 222 -3.21 4.47 -13.53
N GLY A 223 -3.45 4.73 -12.25
CA GLY A 223 -3.40 6.08 -11.69
C GLY A 223 -4.66 6.92 -11.93
N LYS A 224 -5.71 6.36 -12.54
CA LYS A 224 -6.91 7.10 -12.95
C LYS A 224 -8.18 6.36 -12.54
N MET A 225 -9.19 7.14 -12.16
CA MET A 225 -10.55 6.63 -12.01
C MET A 225 -11.10 6.21 -13.37
N THR A 226 -11.67 5.00 -13.45
CA THR A 226 -12.17 4.43 -14.72
C THR A 226 -13.62 4.79 -14.99
N GLY A 227 -14.36 5.27 -13.99
CA GLY A 227 -15.74 5.69 -14.12
C GLY A 227 -16.32 6.21 -12.80
N HIS A 228 -17.50 6.83 -12.87
CA HIS A 228 -18.23 7.36 -11.70
C HIS A 228 -19.36 6.42 -11.23
N ALA A 229 -19.22 5.12 -11.50
CA ALA A 229 -20.17 4.11 -11.04
C ALA A 229 -19.71 3.53 -9.70
N PHE A 230 -20.56 3.60 -8.67
CA PHE A 230 -20.27 3.01 -7.36
C PHE A 230 -20.56 1.51 -7.37
N HIS A 231 -19.51 0.71 -7.28
CA HIS A 231 -19.60 -0.75 -7.29
C HIS A 231 -19.92 -1.29 -5.90
N LYS A 232 -21.07 -1.96 -5.75
CA LYS A 232 -21.44 -2.65 -4.50
C LYS A 232 -20.40 -3.69 -4.06
N SER A 233 -19.85 -4.44 -5.01
CA SER A 233 -18.85 -5.49 -4.79
C SER A 233 -17.53 -5.06 -5.42
N PRO A 234 -16.55 -4.57 -4.63
CA PRO A 234 -15.25 -4.19 -5.17
C PRO A 234 -14.48 -5.41 -5.66
N THR A 235 -13.68 -5.22 -6.70
CA THR A 235 -12.70 -6.22 -7.14
C THR A 235 -11.45 -6.16 -6.27
N ASP A 236 -10.63 -7.21 -6.31
CA ASP A 236 -9.38 -7.27 -5.54
C ASP A 236 -8.44 -6.10 -5.85
N ASN A 237 -8.50 -5.51 -7.05
CA ASN A 237 -7.65 -4.36 -7.39
C ASN A 237 -7.86 -3.19 -6.42
N GLN A 238 -9.10 -2.97 -5.98
CA GLN A 238 -9.41 -1.91 -5.02
C GLN A 238 -8.78 -2.18 -3.65
N CYS A 239 -8.72 -3.44 -3.22
CA CYS A 239 -8.03 -3.84 -2.01
C CYS A 239 -6.50 -3.67 -2.16
N LEU A 240 -5.97 -4.03 -3.34
CA LEU A 240 -4.54 -3.98 -3.64
C LEU A 240 -3.99 -2.55 -3.73
N HIS A 241 -4.82 -1.52 -3.88
CA HIS A 241 -4.35 -0.12 -3.77
C HIS A 241 -3.82 0.25 -2.36
N CYS A 242 -4.14 -0.55 -1.34
CA CYS A 242 -3.65 -0.38 0.04
C CYS A 242 -2.91 -1.61 0.54
N HIS A 243 -3.41 -2.81 0.24
CA HIS A 243 -2.86 -4.08 0.69
C HIS A 243 -1.76 -4.60 -0.25
N TYR A 244 -0.86 -3.73 -0.68
CA TYR A 244 0.29 -4.07 -1.53
C TYR A 244 1.59 -4.19 -0.72
N GLY A 245 2.70 -4.45 -1.43
CA GLY A 245 4.01 -4.63 -0.85
C GLY A 245 4.09 -5.92 -0.03
N ASN A 246 4.95 -5.95 1.00
CA ASN A 246 5.03 -7.09 1.93
C ASN A 246 3.87 -7.10 2.95
N PHE A 247 2.64 -7.16 2.46
CA PHE A 247 1.39 -7.19 3.23
C PHE A 247 0.33 -8.14 2.61
N VAL A 248 -0.86 -8.20 3.21
CA VAL A 248 -1.91 -9.23 2.99
C VAL A 248 -2.36 -9.44 1.54
N GLY A 249 -2.39 -8.41 0.71
CA GLY A 249 -2.74 -8.59 -0.72
C GLY A 249 -1.53 -9.00 -1.56
N GLY A 250 -0.32 -8.62 -1.13
CA GLY A 250 0.92 -9.07 -1.73
C GLY A 250 1.07 -10.58 -1.61
N ASP A 251 0.96 -11.13 -0.41
CA ASP A 251 1.12 -12.58 -0.21
C ASP A 251 -0.02 -13.41 -0.80
N TYR A 252 -1.27 -12.94 -0.73
CA TYR A 252 -2.42 -13.59 -1.42
C TYR A 252 -2.18 -13.79 -2.91
N TYR A 253 -1.58 -12.80 -3.56
CA TYR A 253 -1.22 -12.83 -4.99
C TYR A 253 0.19 -13.35 -5.27
N GLY A 254 0.91 -13.88 -4.27
CA GLY A 254 2.22 -14.48 -4.49
C GLY A 254 3.34 -13.46 -4.69
N ARG A 255 3.27 -12.26 -4.12
CA ARG A 255 4.21 -11.16 -4.37
C ARG A 255 5.07 -10.86 -3.14
N PHE A 256 6.38 -10.79 -3.34
CA PHE A 256 7.34 -10.33 -2.33
C PHE A 256 8.18 -9.20 -2.92
N GLU A 257 8.17 -8.02 -2.31
CA GLU A 257 8.93 -6.87 -2.82
C GLU A 257 10.43 -7.16 -2.87
N HIS A 258 11.08 -6.73 -3.96
CA HIS A 258 12.53 -6.69 -4.00
C HIS A 258 13.11 -5.80 -2.90
N ASP A 259 14.37 -6.03 -2.55
CA ASP A 259 15.14 -5.11 -1.71
C ASP A 259 15.16 -3.70 -2.30
N PHE A 260 15.30 -2.68 -1.46
CA PHE A 260 15.19 -1.28 -1.91
C PHE A 260 16.38 -0.81 -2.73
N ASN A 261 17.58 -1.31 -2.42
CA ASN A 261 18.77 -0.92 -3.16
C ASN A 261 18.64 -1.40 -4.62
N LEU A 262 18.85 -0.47 -5.55
CA LEU A 262 18.78 -0.72 -6.98
C LEU A 262 19.56 -1.97 -7.41
N GLU A 263 20.70 -2.27 -6.80
CA GLU A 263 21.53 -3.43 -7.15
C GLU A 263 20.82 -4.78 -6.94
N TYR A 264 19.84 -4.86 -6.05
CA TYR A 264 19.10 -6.09 -5.77
C TYR A 264 17.73 -6.16 -6.46
N ARG A 265 17.48 -5.29 -7.44
CA ARG A 265 16.19 -5.14 -8.14
C ARG A 265 16.25 -5.65 -9.58
N THR A 266 16.76 -6.86 -9.79
CA THR A 266 16.85 -7.50 -11.12
C THR A 266 15.54 -8.15 -11.57
N PRO A 267 15.25 -8.27 -12.88
CA PRO A 267 16.08 -7.85 -14.01
C PRO A 267 16.06 -6.33 -14.22
N TYR A 268 17.21 -5.75 -14.58
CA TYR A 268 17.26 -4.35 -14.99
C TYR A 268 16.66 -4.21 -16.39
N ARG A 269 15.74 -3.26 -16.54
CA ARG A 269 15.06 -3.01 -17.82
C ARG A 269 15.84 -1.97 -18.61
N THR A 270 16.30 -2.34 -19.81
CA THR A 270 17.14 -1.49 -20.66
C THR A 270 16.35 -0.44 -21.45
N ASP A 271 15.03 -0.56 -21.48
CA ASP A 271 14.11 0.36 -22.17
C ASP A 271 13.68 1.56 -21.30
N GLY A 272 14.20 1.65 -20.06
CA GLY A 272 13.83 2.69 -19.11
C GLY A 272 12.41 2.56 -18.56
N THR A 273 11.68 1.48 -18.89
CA THR A 273 10.34 1.24 -18.34
C THR A 273 10.48 0.65 -16.94
N GLU A 274 9.94 1.34 -15.95
CA GLU A 274 9.88 0.82 -14.58
C GLU A 274 8.52 0.15 -14.34
N ALA A 275 8.52 -1.18 -14.27
CA ALA A 275 7.32 -1.93 -13.92
C ALA A 275 7.12 -1.96 -12.39
N ARG A 276 6.81 -0.81 -11.80
CA ARG A 276 6.59 -0.63 -10.34
C ARG A 276 5.16 -0.20 -10.03
N PRO A 277 4.14 -1.03 -10.35
CA PRO A 277 2.74 -0.65 -10.16
C PRO A 277 2.42 -0.29 -8.70
N TYR A 278 3.11 -0.92 -7.75
CA TYR A 278 2.94 -0.72 -6.30
C TYR A 278 4.16 -0.03 -5.63
N GLY A 279 5.04 0.58 -6.43
CA GLY A 279 6.17 1.37 -5.95
C GLY A 279 7.52 0.65 -5.89
N ILE A 280 7.54 -0.67 -5.67
CA ILE A 280 8.73 -1.52 -5.81
C ILE A 280 8.39 -2.68 -6.75
N GLU A 281 9.38 -3.20 -7.47
CA GLU A 281 9.28 -4.51 -8.13
C GLU A 281 9.12 -5.62 -7.11
N PHE A 282 8.67 -6.80 -7.55
CA PHE A 282 8.46 -7.93 -6.67
C PHE A 282 8.87 -9.25 -7.33
N HIS A 283 9.34 -10.18 -6.50
CA HIS A 283 9.45 -11.57 -6.83
C HIS A 283 8.05 -12.17 -6.92
N GLN A 284 7.78 -12.89 -8.00
CA GLN A 284 6.56 -13.69 -8.13
C GLN A 284 6.81 -15.08 -7.53
N LEU A 285 6.30 -15.26 -6.32
CA LEU A 285 6.26 -16.50 -5.56
C LEU A 285 4.92 -17.23 -5.80
N ALA A 286 4.73 -18.36 -5.10
CA ALA A 286 3.50 -19.12 -5.15
C ALA A 286 2.33 -18.33 -4.49
N PRO A 287 1.22 -18.06 -5.21
CA PRO A 287 0.05 -17.41 -4.63
C PRO A 287 -0.78 -18.38 -3.77
N ASP A 288 -1.74 -17.84 -3.01
CA ASP A 288 -2.67 -18.62 -2.20
C ASP A 288 -3.51 -19.58 -3.05
N ILE A 289 -3.80 -20.78 -2.54
CA ILE A 289 -4.64 -21.75 -3.24
C ILE A 289 -6.07 -21.25 -3.45
N HIS A 290 -6.61 -20.42 -2.55
CA HIS A 290 -7.95 -19.84 -2.71
C HIS A 290 -7.96 -18.83 -3.87
N GLN A 291 -6.91 -18.00 -3.98
CA GLN A 291 -6.68 -17.10 -5.10
C GLN A 291 -6.61 -17.89 -6.41
N GLN A 292 -5.80 -18.94 -6.46
CA GLN A 292 -5.65 -19.81 -7.65
C GLN A 292 -6.97 -20.48 -8.06
N LYS A 293 -7.89 -20.69 -7.12
CA LYS A 293 -9.21 -21.28 -7.39
C LYS A 293 -10.24 -20.25 -7.84
N GLY A 294 -9.95 -18.95 -7.72
CA GLY A 294 -10.78 -17.84 -8.19
C GLY A 294 -11.55 -17.13 -7.07
N MET A 295 -11.18 -17.33 -5.80
CA MET A 295 -11.75 -16.57 -4.70
C MET A 295 -11.17 -15.15 -4.67
N ALA A 296 -12.04 -14.17 -4.52
CA ALA A 296 -11.70 -12.77 -4.29
C ALA A 296 -11.48 -12.48 -2.80
N CYS A 297 -10.84 -11.36 -2.47
CA CYS A 297 -10.70 -10.85 -1.10
C CYS A 297 -12.06 -10.80 -0.40
N ILE A 298 -13.09 -10.32 -1.12
CA ILE A 298 -14.46 -10.21 -0.60
C ILE A 298 -15.16 -11.55 -0.38
N ASP A 299 -14.61 -12.68 -0.85
CA ASP A 299 -15.16 -14.00 -0.56
C ASP A 299 -14.97 -14.40 0.91
N CYS A 300 -13.86 -13.93 1.51
CA CYS A 300 -13.55 -14.09 2.93
C CYS A 300 -13.94 -12.84 3.73
N HIS A 301 -13.61 -11.64 3.24
CA HIS A 301 -13.82 -10.37 3.95
C HIS A 301 -15.13 -9.70 3.54
N SER A 302 -16.13 -9.77 4.42
CA SER A 302 -17.45 -9.21 4.14
C SER A 302 -17.51 -7.70 4.38
N GLY A 303 -18.48 -7.01 3.75
CA GLY A 303 -18.76 -5.61 4.07
C GLY A 303 -19.09 -5.38 5.55
N ALA A 304 -19.74 -6.35 6.22
CA ALA A 304 -20.03 -6.26 7.65
C ALA A 304 -18.76 -6.33 8.53
N GLU A 305 -17.72 -7.02 8.08
CA GLU A 305 -16.42 -7.07 8.73
C GLU A 305 -15.62 -5.77 8.51
N LEU A 306 -15.58 -5.29 7.27
CA LEU A 306 -14.74 -4.16 6.86
C LEU A 306 -15.36 -2.80 7.22
N MET A 307 -16.66 -2.63 7.00
CA MET A 307 -17.40 -1.37 7.13
C MET A 307 -18.34 -1.35 8.36
N GLY A 308 -18.35 -2.42 9.15
CA GLY A 308 -19.32 -2.59 10.24
C GLY A 308 -20.68 -3.11 9.75
N LYS A 309 -21.47 -3.66 10.69
CA LYS A 309 -22.69 -4.41 10.36
C LYS A 309 -23.93 -3.51 10.23
N HIS A 310 -24.58 -3.51 9.07
CA HIS A 310 -25.85 -2.81 8.81
C HIS A 310 -27.03 -3.45 9.57
N GLY A 311 -27.83 -2.63 10.28
CA GLY A 311 -29.08 -3.05 10.92
C GLY A 311 -28.94 -3.71 12.30
N GLY A 312 -28.86 -2.88 13.36
CA GLY A 312 -29.35 -3.10 14.75
C GLY A 312 -28.88 -4.31 15.60
N THR A 313 -28.41 -5.40 15.01
CA THR A 313 -28.10 -6.63 15.76
C THR A 313 -26.61 -6.67 16.11
N GLN A 314 -26.34 -6.34 17.37
CA GLN A 314 -25.05 -6.31 18.09
C GLN A 314 -24.38 -7.70 18.22
N GLU A 315 -24.23 -8.43 17.12
CA GLU A 315 -23.22 -9.50 17.07
C GLU A 315 -22.02 -8.95 16.29
N LYS A 316 -20.90 -8.77 17.00
CA LYS A 316 -19.58 -8.51 16.39
C LYS A 316 -19.45 -9.42 15.18
N GLY A 317 -19.26 -8.88 13.97
CA GLY A 317 -18.94 -9.68 12.81
C GLY A 317 -17.77 -10.60 13.17
N LYS A 318 -18.04 -11.89 13.35
CA LYS A 318 -17.01 -12.82 13.82
C LYS A 318 -15.95 -12.88 12.72
N LYS A 319 -14.69 -12.60 13.09
CA LYS A 319 -13.53 -12.73 12.21
C LYS A 319 -13.59 -14.09 11.52
N VAL A 320 -13.53 -14.09 10.19
CA VAL A 320 -13.48 -15.35 9.42
C VAL A 320 -12.21 -16.12 9.81
N THR A 321 -12.36 -17.41 10.02
CA THR A 321 -11.25 -18.32 10.34
C THR A 321 -11.25 -19.48 9.36
N CYS A 322 -10.15 -20.24 9.29
CA CYS A 322 -10.10 -21.47 8.49
C CYS A 322 -11.25 -22.43 8.85
N LEU A 323 -11.59 -22.50 10.14
CA LEU A 323 -12.65 -23.37 10.66
C LEU A 323 -14.07 -22.88 10.35
N SER A 324 -14.24 -21.62 9.96
CA SER A 324 -15.52 -21.09 9.51
C SER A 324 -16.06 -21.82 8.27
N CYS A 325 -15.16 -22.38 7.44
CA CYS A 325 -15.51 -23.16 6.26
C CYS A 325 -15.07 -24.63 6.42
N HIS A 326 -13.79 -24.85 6.69
CA HIS A 326 -13.21 -26.20 6.76
C HIS A 326 -13.58 -26.95 8.04
N GLY A 327 -14.07 -26.27 9.07
CA GLY A 327 -14.53 -26.89 10.32
C GLY A 327 -16.02 -27.22 10.34
N TRP A 328 -16.77 -26.82 9.29
CA TRP A 328 -18.23 -26.95 9.28
C TRP A 328 -18.68 -28.41 9.26
N ARG A 329 -19.80 -28.67 9.94
CA ARG A 329 -20.49 -29.97 10.05
C ARG A 329 -21.99 -29.74 9.95
N THR A 330 -22.72 -30.75 9.48
CA THR A 330 -24.19 -30.72 9.44
C THR A 330 -24.76 -30.32 10.80
N GLY A 331 -25.69 -29.35 10.80
CA GLY A 331 -26.28 -28.78 12.02
C GLY A 331 -25.56 -27.56 12.60
N LEU A 332 -24.34 -27.23 12.14
CA LEU A 332 -23.67 -25.98 12.52
C LEU A 332 -24.14 -24.79 11.67
N PRO A 333 -24.17 -23.57 12.24
CA PRO A 333 -24.54 -22.37 11.51
C PRO A 333 -23.54 -22.08 10.39
N ILE A 334 -24.04 -21.53 9.28
CA ILE A 334 -23.23 -21.11 8.15
C ILE A 334 -22.61 -19.75 8.46
N ALA A 335 -21.28 -19.65 8.34
CA ALA A 335 -20.53 -18.47 8.78
C ALA A 335 -20.63 -17.26 7.83
N LEU A 336 -20.83 -17.48 6.53
CA LEU A 336 -20.84 -16.45 5.49
C LEU A 336 -22.03 -16.64 4.55
N ASN A 337 -22.61 -15.54 4.08
CA ASN A 337 -23.80 -15.58 3.20
C ASN A 337 -23.54 -16.10 1.78
N ASN A 338 -22.27 -16.31 1.39
CA ASN A 338 -21.89 -16.94 0.13
C ASN A 338 -21.61 -18.44 0.28
N LEU A 339 -21.89 -19.01 1.45
CA LEU A 339 -21.83 -20.45 1.72
C LEU A 339 -23.24 -21.03 1.78
N HIS A 340 -23.41 -22.24 1.27
CA HIS A 340 -24.69 -22.98 1.27
C HIS A 340 -24.41 -24.48 1.36
N VAL A 341 -25.41 -25.28 1.73
CA VAL A 341 -25.29 -26.73 1.81
C VAL A 341 -25.92 -27.35 0.57
N GLU A 342 -25.17 -28.18 -0.15
CA GLU A 342 -25.66 -28.98 -1.28
C GLU A 342 -25.23 -30.43 -1.08
N ALA A 343 -26.18 -31.37 -1.08
CA ALA A 343 -25.91 -32.80 -0.86
C ALA A 343 -24.98 -33.05 0.35
N ASP A 344 -25.35 -32.51 1.51
CA ASP A 344 -24.64 -32.58 2.80
C ASP A 344 -23.20 -32.05 2.80
N ARG A 345 -22.83 -31.26 1.78
CA ARG A 345 -21.52 -30.61 1.69
C ARG A 345 -21.67 -29.10 1.68
N LEU A 346 -20.75 -28.43 2.37
CA LEU A 346 -20.64 -26.98 2.32
C LEU A 346 -20.06 -26.56 0.96
N VAL A 347 -20.75 -25.66 0.27
CA VAL A 347 -20.37 -25.12 -1.04
C VAL A 347 -20.25 -23.61 -0.91
N LEU A 348 -19.13 -23.06 -1.40
CA LEU A 348 -18.89 -21.63 -1.54
C LEU A 348 -19.24 -21.19 -2.97
N THR A 349 -19.99 -20.10 -3.10
CA THR A 349 -20.18 -19.37 -4.36
C THR A 349 -19.34 -18.10 -4.34
N THR A 350 -18.41 -17.94 -5.28
CA THR A 350 -17.59 -16.72 -5.36
C THR A 350 -18.45 -15.51 -5.68
N ARG A 351 -18.26 -14.39 -5.00
CA ARG A 351 -19.08 -13.17 -5.12
C ARG A 351 -18.90 -12.44 -6.45
N LEU A 352 -17.71 -12.52 -7.06
CA LEU A 352 -17.43 -11.82 -8.33
C LEU A 352 -17.83 -12.64 -9.57
N THR A 353 -17.58 -13.95 -9.58
CA THR A 353 -17.77 -14.79 -10.79
C THR A 353 -18.91 -15.80 -10.69
N GLY A 354 -19.55 -15.95 -9.52
CA GLY A 354 -20.60 -16.95 -9.29
C GLY A 354 -20.15 -18.42 -9.34
N LYS A 355 -18.84 -18.68 -9.37
CA LYS A 355 -18.27 -20.02 -9.43
C LYS A 355 -18.50 -20.76 -8.11
N LYS A 356 -18.91 -22.03 -8.21
CA LYS A 356 -19.14 -22.89 -7.05
C LYS A 356 -17.92 -23.74 -6.71
N HIS A 357 -17.61 -23.86 -5.43
CA HIS A 357 -16.53 -24.66 -4.87
C HIS A 357 -17.03 -25.50 -3.71
N VAL A 358 -16.89 -26.82 -3.80
CA VAL A 358 -17.09 -27.69 -2.63
C VAL A 358 -15.97 -27.43 -1.63
N VAL A 359 -16.30 -27.09 -0.40
CA VAL A 359 -15.33 -26.79 0.66
C VAL A 359 -14.70 -28.10 1.16
N PRO A 360 -13.38 -28.27 1.04
CA PRO A 360 -12.71 -29.50 1.48
C PRO A 360 -12.68 -29.58 3.00
N GLN A 361 -12.80 -30.81 3.51
CA GLN A 361 -12.76 -31.10 4.94
C GLN A 361 -11.36 -31.57 5.38
N PRO A 362 -10.90 -31.20 6.59
CA PRO A 362 -9.59 -31.53 7.11
C PRO A 362 -9.56 -32.99 7.59
N VAL A 363 -9.43 -33.93 6.65
CA VAL A 363 -9.51 -35.39 6.94
C VAL A 363 -8.19 -36.02 7.37
N HIS A 364 -7.05 -35.37 7.10
CA HIS A 364 -5.74 -35.92 7.45
C HIS A 364 -5.58 -36.05 8.99
N PRO A 365 -5.04 -37.18 9.54
CA PRO A 365 -4.92 -37.40 10.98
C PRO A 365 -4.19 -36.31 11.76
N ALA A 366 -3.24 -35.63 11.11
CA ALA A 366 -2.50 -34.49 11.69
C ALA A 366 -3.42 -33.38 12.21
N HIS A 367 -4.60 -33.16 11.61
CA HIS A 367 -5.53 -32.15 12.11
C HIS A 367 -6.00 -32.49 13.52
N ARG A 368 -6.33 -33.75 13.81
CA ARG A 368 -6.69 -34.18 15.18
C ARG A 368 -5.49 -34.15 16.12
N GLN A 369 -4.32 -34.57 15.65
CA GLN A 369 -3.11 -34.61 16.46
C GLN A 369 -2.64 -33.22 16.92
N TYR A 370 -2.79 -32.20 16.07
CA TYR A 370 -2.23 -30.88 16.29
C TYR A 370 -3.28 -29.76 16.48
N GLU A 371 -4.59 -30.04 16.48
CA GLU A 371 -5.66 -29.02 16.55
C GLU A 371 -5.46 -28.03 17.73
N LYS A 372 -5.02 -28.52 18.88
CA LYS A 372 -4.80 -27.72 20.10
C LYS A 372 -3.37 -27.20 20.25
N LYS A 373 -2.45 -27.60 19.36
CA LYS A 373 -1.02 -27.30 19.46
C LYS A 373 -0.53 -26.33 18.38
N VAL A 374 -1.18 -26.30 17.21
CA VAL A 374 -0.62 -25.63 16.02
C VAL A 374 -1.72 -24.91 15.24
N HIS A 375 -1.49 -23.66 14.86
CA HIS A 375 -2.34 -22.93 13.93
C HIS A 375 -2.16 -23.44 12.50
N CYS A 376 -3.24 -23.52 11.71
CA CYS A 376 -3.23 -24.16 10.38
C CYS A 376 -2.13 -23.61 9.45
N THR A 377 -1.85 -22.31 9.51
CA THR A 377 -0.85 -21.65 8.66
C THR A 377 0.57 -22.16 8.87
N VAL A 378 0.93 -22.67 10.05
CA VAL A 378 2.28 -23.23 10.30
C VAL A 378 2.59 -24.37 9.32
N CYS A 379 1.60 -25.23 9.07
CA CYS A 379 1.74 -26.34 8.12
C CYS A 379 1.42 -25.92 6.68
N HIS A 380 0.45 -25.02 6.50
CA HIS A 380 -0.16 -24.76 5.19
C HIS A 380 0.42 -23.56 4.44
N SER A 381 1.02 -22.58 5.11
CA SER A 381 1.63 -21.43 4.43
C SER A 381 2.84 -21.88 3.63
N GLN A 382 2.89 -21.56 2.35
CA GLN A 382 4.02 -21.93 1.49
C GLN A 382 5.28 -21.13 1.85
N TRP A 383 5.10 -19.85 2.18
CA TRP A 383 6.15 -18.90 2.55
C TRP A 383 5.53 -17.77 3.40
N SER A 384 6.34 -16.93 4.05
CA SER A 384 5.84 -15.76 4.81
C SER A 384 6.89 -14.66 4.86
N PHE A 385 6.45 -13.39 4.84
CA PHE A 385 7.36 -12.25 4.95
C PHE A 385 8.22 -12.29 6.21
N ASN A 386 9.52 -12.10 6.05
CA ASN A 386 10.49 -11.96 7.13
C ASN A 386 11.34 -10.70 6.87
N ASP A 387 10.77 -9.54 7.18
CA ASP A 387 11.39 -8.21 7.01
C ASP A 387 12.02 -7.75 8.34
N GLN A 388 13.25 -8.17 8.62
CA GLN A 388 13.94 -7.87 9.88
C GLN A 388 14.59 -6.49 9.87
N GLY A 389 14.59 -5.83 11.03
CA GLY A 389 15.24 -4.54 11.26
C GLY A 389 14.73 -3.46 10.30
N THR A 390 13.50 -2.97 10.50
CA THR A 390 12.99 -1.85 9.72
C THR A 390 13.58 -0.55 10.25
N HIS A 391 14.58 -0.02 9.54
CA HIS A 391 15.27 1.21 9.87
C HIS A 391 14.52 2.40 9.29
N LEU A 392 14.17 3.37 10.14
CA LEU A 392 13.40 4.56 9.80
C LEU A 392 14.14 5.80 10.30
N LEU A 393 14.54 6.66 9.36
CA LEU A 393 15.29 7.89 9.64
C LEU A 393 14.47 9.11 9.24
N ARG A 394 14.21 9.99 10.20
CA ARG A 394 13.69 11.33 9.96
C ARG A 394 14.86 12.31 9.77
N THR A 395 14.96 12.97 8.62
CA THR A 395 16.05 13.93 8.34
C THR A 395 15.62 15.04 7.39
N GLU A 396 16.18 16.23 7.55
CA GLU A 396 16.08 17.35 6.61
C GLU A 396 17.27 17.42 5.64
N HIS A 397 18.32 16.64 5.90
CA HIS A 397 19.58 16.65 5.15
C HIS A 397 20.04 15.22 4.83
N PRO A 398 19.34 14.51 3.94
CA PRO A 398 19.82 13.22 3.45
C PRO A 398 21.14 13.41 2.72
N ASP A 399 22.10 12.52 3.00
CA ASP A 399 23.31 12.41 2.19
C ASP A 399 22.95 11.88 0.79
N HIS A 400 22.79 12.81 -0.17
CA HIS A 400 22.20 12.51 -1.47
C HIS A 400 22.91 11.38 -2.23
N PRO A 401 24.26 11.32 -2.31
CA PRO A 401 24.97 10.16 -2.84
C PRO A 401 24.56 8.82 -2.20
N ALA A 402 24.54 8.75 -0.86
CA ALA A 402 24.17 7.53 -0.14
C ALA A 402 22.72 7.10 -0.40
N TRP A 403 21.79 8.05 -0.51
CA TRP A 403 20.36 7.77 -0.67
C TRP A 403 19.90 7.64 -2.13
N SER A 404 20.70 8.06 -3.10
CA SER A 404 20.37 7.95 -4.53
C SER A 404 20.08 6.53 -5.00
N ARG A 405 20.75 5.51 -4.42
CA ARG A 405 20.50 4.09 -4.72
C ARG A 405 19.32 3.48 -3.94
N LEU A 406 18.75 4.25 -3.01
CA LEU A 406 17.66 3.88 -2.10
C LEU A 406 16.47 4.85 -2.22
N SER A 407 16.40 5.67 -3.28
CA SER A 407 15.30 6.63 -3.47
C SER A 407 13.95 5.93 -3.62
N VAL A 408 13.97 4.73 -4.21
CA VAL A 408 12.83 3.84 -4.35
C VAL A 408 12.64 3.00 -3.08
N GLN A 409 11.80 3.50 -2.20
CA GLN A 409 11.50 2.92 -0.89
C GLN A 409 9.98 2.92 -0.62
N GLY A 410 9.24 2.70 -1.71
CA GLY A 410 7.79 2.54 -1.68
C GLY A 410 7.10 3.78 -1.14
N SER A 411 7.54 4.99 -1.47
CA SER A 411 6.77 6.24 -1.41
C SER A 411 7.22 7.17 -2.52
N ARG A 412 6.27 7.53 -3.38
CA ARG A 412 6.55 8.39 -4.54
C ARG A 412 6.98 9.79 -4.13
N GLU A 413 6.46 10.29 -3.01
CA GLU A 413 6.83 11.61 -2.47
C GLU A 413 8.29 11.63 -2.01
N VAL A 414 8.74 10.59 -1.29
CA VAL A 414 10.14 10.48 -0.86
C VAL A 414 11.06 10.32 -2.07
N GLU A 415 10.68 9.44 -3.00
CA GLU A 415 11.42 9.22 -4.26
C GLU A 415 11.59 10.52 -5.05
N ALA A 416 10.50 11.25 -5.30
CA ALA A 416 10.54 12.50 -6.06
C ALA A 416 11.44 13.56 -5.41
N GLN A 417 11.50 13.61 -4.07
CA GLN A 417 12.31 14.59 -3.37
C GLN A 417 13.77 14.21 -3.23
N LEU A 418 14.09 12.91 -3.26
CA LEU A 418 15.48 12.45 -3.32
C LEU A 418 16.04 12.59 -4.75
N ASP A 419 15.23 12.33 -5.77
CA ASP A 419 15.67 12.41 -7.17
C ASP A 419 15.69 13.86 -7.70
N ASN A 420 14.77 14.70 -7.23
CA ASN A 420 14.67 16.10 -7.61
C ASN A 420 14.26 16.97 -6.40
N PRO A 421 15.20 17.33 -5.52
CA PRO A 421 14.91 18.07 -4.30
C PRO A 421 14.32 19.47 -4.61
N ALA A 422 13.25 19.82 -3.90
CA ALA A 422 12.58 21.11 -4.07
C ALA A 422 13.48 22.26 -3.58
N PRO A 423 13.47 23.44 -4.24
CA PRO A 423 14.24 24.61 -3.82
C PRO A 423 13.90 25.08 -2.40
N GLU A 424 12.65 24.91 -1.98
CA GLU A 424 12.15 25.29 -0.65
C GLU A 424 12.60 24.33 0.47
N GLY A 425 13.33 23.27 0.10
CA GLY A 425 13.78 22.22 1.00
C GLY A 425 12.88 20.99 1.00
N LEU A 426 13.36 19.94 1.67
CA LEU A 426 12.66 18.66 1.72
C LEU A 426 11.48 18.72 2.69
N SER A 427 10.36 18.14 2.28
CA SER A 427 9.13 18.09 3.08
C SER A 427 8.38 16.79 2.84
N GLN A 428 7.48 16.42 3.73
CA GLN A 428 6.60 15.29 3.51
C GLN A 428 5.22 15.62 4.04
N ARG A 429 4.18 15.24 3.29
CA ARG A 429 2.80 15.49 3.69
C ARG A 429 2.35 14.57 4.80
N ASP A 430 1.63 15.16 5.74
CA ASP A 430 0.72 14.45 6.62
C ASP A 430 -0.38 13.74 5.81
N LYS A 431 -0.57 12.45 6.04
CA LYS A 431 -1.51 11.60 5.29
C LYS A 431 -2.95 11.68 5.77
N ILE A 432 -3.19 12.40 6.87
CA ILE A 432 -4.51 12.69 7.43
C ILE A 432 -4.96 14.08 6.98
N THR A 433 -4.10 15.10 7.09
CA THR A 433 -4.48 16.50 6.82
C THR A 433 -4.03 17.03 5.45
N GLY A 434 -3.09 16.34 4.80
CA GLY A 434 -2.47 16.81 3.55
C GLY A 434 -1.46 17.95 3.72
N VAL A 435 -1.27 18.47 4.93
CA VAL A 435 -0.37 19.59 5.20
C VAL A 435 1.10 19.11 5.10
N PRO A 436 1.96 19.78 4.30
CA PRO A 436 3.38 19.44 4.24
C PRO A 436 4.12 19.88 5.51
N SER A 437 5.10 19.10 5.94
CA SER A 437 6.01 19.43 7.05
C SER A 437 7.45 19.11 6.67
N ARG A 438 8.42 19.87 7.19
CA ARG A 438 9.84 19.74 6.84
C ARG A 438 10.41 18.35 7.16
N GLY A 439 11.37 17.92 6.34
CA GLY A 439 12.10 16.66 6.46
C GLY A 439 11.37 15.46 5.88
N LEU A 440 12.14 14.40 5.61
CA LEU A 440 11.68 13.14 5.04
C LEU A 440 11.79 12.00 6.05
N TRP A 441 10.92 11.01 5.90
CA TRP A 441 11.04 9.70 6.51
C TRP A 441 11.62 8.68 5.53
N LEU A 442 12.90 8.40 5.69
CA LEU A 442 13.65 7.40 4.94
C LEU A 442 13.50 6.03 5.59
N LYS A 443 13.54 4.97 4.79
CA LYS A 443 13.29 3.60 5.20
C LYS A 443 14.31 2.65 4.58
N GLY A 444 14.82 1.72 5.37
CA GLY A 444 15.62 0.57 4.94
C GLY A 444 15.28 -0.67 5.76
N TYR A 445 15.90 -1.79 5.40
CA TYR A 445 15.77 -3.06 6.11
C TYR A 445 17.15 -3.64 6.39
N GLU A 446 17.29 -4.37 7.49
CA GLU A 446 18.49 -5.17 7.78
C GLU A 446 18.54 -6.42 6.91
N LEU A 447 17.42 -7.16 6.84
CA LEU A 447 17.32 -8.41 6.10
C LEU A 447 15.87 -8.66 5.66
N ARG A 448 15.68 -9.10 4.42
CA ARG A 448 14.37 -9.51 3.90
C ARG A 448 14.43 -10.91 3.31
N ARG A 449 13.59 -11.81 3.82
CA ARG A 449 13.50 -13.22 3.37
C ARG A 449 12.05 -13.70 3.36
N TRP A 450 11.77 -14.85 2.74
CA TRP A 450 10.42 -15.44 2.70
C TRP A 450 10.37 -16.96 2.92
N GLU A 451 11.50 -17.63 2.74
CA GLU A 451 11.61 -19.07 2.61
C GLU A 451 11.33 -19.81 3.91
N SER A 452 11.75 -19.21 5.04
CA SER A 452 11.62 -19.77 6.38
C SER A 452 10.71 -18.90 7.24
N PRO A 453 9.41 -19.22 7.34
CA PRO A 453 8.51 -18.54 8.25
C PRO A 453 9.03 -18.62 9.69
N LEU A 454 8.99 -17.51 10.42
CA LEU A 454 9.31 -17.49 11.84
C LEU A 454 8.17 -18.17 12.59
N ILE A 455 8.47 -19.18 13.43
CA ILE A 455 7.46 -19.93 14.18
C ILE A 455 7.72 -19.73 15.67
N GLY A 456 6.65 -19.51 16.43
CA GLY A 456 6.73 -19.34 17.87
C GLY A 456 5.40 -19.68 18.54
N VAL A 457 5.40 -19.67 19.87
CA VAL A 457 4.17 -19.85 20.67
C VAL A 457 3.42 -18.53 20.73
N GLY A 458 2.18 -18.51 20.24
CA GLY A 458 1.30 -17.35 20.28
C GLY A 458 0.58 -17.19 21.62
N PRO A 459 -0.20 -16.10 21.79
CA PRO A 459 -0.93 -15.82 23.03
C PRO A 459 -1.97 -16.89 23.42
N ASP A 460 -2.42 -17.71 22.47
CA ASP A 460 -3.34 -18.82 22.69
C ASP A 460 -2.63 -20.14 23.07
N GLY A 461 -1.31 -20.10 23.28
CA GLY A 461 -0.47 -21.26 23.61
C GLY A 461 -0.19 -22.20 22.42
N ARG A 462 -0.64 -21.87 21.21
CA ARG A 462 -0.41 -22.66 20.00
C ARG A 462 0.79 -22.13 19.22
N LEU A 463 1.35 -22.94 18.33
CA LEU A 463 2.33 -22.47 17.36
C LEU A 463 1.66 -21.60 16.29
N HIS A 464 2.23 -20.42 16.06
CA HIS A 464 1.85 -19.48 15.00
C HIS A 464 3.07 -19.11 14.16
N ILE A 465 2.80 -18.60 12.95
CA ILE A 465 3.82 -17.87 12.20
C ILE A 465 3.88 -16.44 12.75
N PHE A 466 5.08 -15.89 12.87
CA PHE A 466 5.34 -14.54 13.36
C PHE A 466 5.94 -13.67 12.27
N ARG A 467 5.73 -12.36 12.39
CA ARG A 467 6.44 -11.34 11.62
C ARG A 467 7.10 -10.33 12.57
N PRO A 468 8.28 -9.80 12.21
CA PRO A 468 8.97 -8.73 12.94
C PRO A 468 8.29 -7.35 12.75
N ILE A 469 6.96 -7.26 12.93
CA ILE A 469 6.16 -6.05 12.64
C ILE A 469 6.59 -4.84 13.47
N LEU A 470 7.01 -5.07 14.72
CA LEU A 470 7.46 -4.05 15.65
C LEU A 470 9.00 -4.00 15.77
N ASP A 471 9.73 -4.67 14.87
CA ASP A 471 11.18 -4.54 14.75
C ASP A 471 11.57 -3.24 14.03
N LEU A 472 11.11 -2.13 14.62
CA LEU A 472 11.30 -0.78 14.15
C LEU A 472 12.49 -0.14 14.85
N HIS A 473 13.34 0.51 14.07
CA HIS A 473 14.53 1.22 14.50
C HIS A 473 14.42 2.69 14.09
N LEU A 474 14.07 3.57 15.03
CA LEU A 474 13.75 4.97 14.73
C LEU A 474 14.92 5.88 15.08
N SER A 475 15.33 6.71 14.13
CA SER A 475 16.35 7.74 14.31
C SER A 475 15.88 9.08 13.79
N MET A 476 16.39 10.18 14.35
CA MET A 476 16.09 11.53 13.90
C MET A 476 17.34 12.40 13.95
N VAL A 477 17.57 13.12 12.85
CA VAL A 477 18.57 14.17 12.73
C VAL A 477 17.86 15.48 12.44
N ASP A 478 18.22 16.54 13.17
CA ASP A 478 17.64 17.87 12.98
C ASP A 478 18.35 18.69 11.87
N THR A 479 17.97 19.96 11.74
CA THR A 479 18.54 20.90 10.77
C THR A 479 20.01 21.22 11.01
N ASP A 480 20.48 21.12 12.26
CA ASP A 480 21.86 21.40 12.63
C ASP A 480 22.75 20.14 12.52
N LYS A 481 22.21 19.07 11.90
CA LYS A 481 22.83 17.74 11.77
C LYS A 481 23.08 17.06 13.13
N LYS A 482 22.38 17.49 14.18
CA LYS A 482 22.46 16.86 15.50
C LYS A 482 21.53 15.65 15.54
N VAL A 483 22.06 14.54 16.05
CA VAL A 483 21.27 13.33 16.32
C VAL A 483 20.42 13.59 17.56
N ILE A 484 19.09 13.62 17.37
CA ILE A 484 18.12 13.80 18.45
C ILE A 484 17.70 12.45 19.03
N PHE A 485 17.46 11.49 18.14
CA PHE A 485 17.14 10.11 18.49
C PHE A 485 18.05 9.19 17.70
N ASP A 486 18.69 8.26 18.40
CA ASP A 486 19.57 7.25 17.82
C ASP A 486 19.01 5.86 18.10
N ASN A 487 18.52 5.20 17.05
CA ASN A 487 18.16 3.79 17.06
C ASN A 487 17.18 3.39 18.20
N LEU A 488 16.12 4.18 18.37
CA LEU A 488 15.03 3.86 19.28
C LEU A 488 14.35 2.57 18.80
N ARG A 489 14.13 1.65 19.73
CA ARG A 489 13.66 0.30 19.43
C ARG A 489 12.74 -0.22 20.52
N VAL A 490 11.80 -1.07 20.12
CA VAL A 490 10.92 -1.77 21.06
C VAL A 490 11.74 -2.74 21.92
N LYS A 491 11.50 -2.71 23.23
CA LYS A 491 12.16 -3.57 24.21
C LYS A 491 11.11 -4.17 25.16
N PRO A 492 11.26 -5.43 25.58
CA PRO A 492 12.28 -6.42 25.17
C PRO A 492 12.10 -6.92 23.72
N ALA A 493 13.16 -7.50 23.15
CA ALA A 493 13.21 -7.86 21.72
C ALA A 493 12.11 -8.84 21.27
N HIS A 494 11.60 -9.71 22.13
CA HIS A 494 10.51 -10.62 21.77
C HIS A 494 9.19 -9.89 21.45
N GLN A 495 8.98 -8.67 21.99
CA GLN A 495 7.79 -7.86 21.69
C GLN A 495 7.82 -7.25 20.29
N ARG A 496 8.93 -7.40 19.56
CA ARG A 496 9.06 -6.96 18.16
C ARG A 496 8.32 -7.87 17.19
N TYR A 497 8.05 -9.10 17.60
CA TYR A 497 7.48 -10.14 16.78
C TYR A 497 6.01 -10.34 17.14
N LEU A 498 5.14 -10.31 16.14
CA LEU A 498 3.70 -10.49 16.31
C LEU A 498 3.20 -11.69 15.51
N PRO A 499 2.21 -12.44 16.03
CA PRO A 499 1.54 -13.48 15.27
C PRO A 499 0.98 -12.91 13.96
N TYR A 500 1.17 -13.65 12.88
CA TYR A 500 0.72 -13.32 11.54
C TYR A 500 0.02 -14.51 10.90
N THR A 501 -1.02 -14.22 10.13
CA THR A 501 -1.73 -15.21 9.30
C THR A 501 -1.32 -14.95 7.84
N PRO A 502 -0.35 -15.68 7.28
CA PRO A 502 0.03 -15.51 5.88
C PRO A 502 -1.10 -15.96 4.96
N HIS A 503 -1.34 -15.18 3.91
CA HIS A 503 -2.27 -15.52 2.83
C HIS A 503 -1.51 -16.24 1.72
N THR A 504 -0.76 -17.28 2.09
CA THR A 504 0.04 -18.12 1.19
C THR A 504 -0.35 -19.58 1.35
N VAL A 505 -1.61 -19.83 1.70
CA VAL A 505 -2.11 -21.16 2.02
C VAL A 505 -1.98 -22.05 0.80
N GLY A 506 -1.41 -23.23 1.00
CA GLY A 506 -1.31 -24.28 0.00
C GLY A 506 -1.47 -25.65 0.63
N LYS A 507 -1.15 -26.69 -0.14
CA LYS A 507 -1.02 -28.04 0.43
C LYS A 507 0.13 -28.03 1.43
N ALA A 508 -0.07 -28.64 2.59
CA ALA A 508 1.02 -28.83 3.55
C ALA A 508 2.14 -29.62 2.86
N GLY A 509 3.38 -29.15 2.98
CA GLY A 509 4.53 -29.81 2.40
C GLY A 509 4.76 -31.20 3.01
N ALA A 510 5.41 -32.11 2.29
CA ALA A 510 5.70 -33.47 2.76
C ALA A 510 6.49 -33.49 4.10
N PHE A 511 7.26 -32.44 4.36
CA PHE A 511 8.06 -32.25 5.56
C PHE A 511 7.44 -31.26 6.56
N TYR A 512 6.11 -31.12 6.59
CA TYR A 512 5.44 -30.19 7.53
C TYR A 512 5.82 -30.47 8.99
N THR A 513 6.13 -31.72 9.34
CA THR A 513 6.59 -32.12 10.67
C THR A 513 7.92 -31.47 11.05
N GLU A 514 8.80 -31.18 10.11
CA GLU A 514 10.08 -30.49 10.35
C GLU A 514 9.88 -29.02 10.73
N ARG A 515 8.74 -28.42 10.38
CA ARG A 515 8.35 -27.10 10.91
C ARG A 515 7.82 -27.17 12.34
N LEU A 516 7.31 -28.34 12.77
CA LEU A 516 6.70 -28.52 14.08
C LEU A 516 7.69 -28.96 15.15
N LYS A 517 8.47 -30.01 14.87
CA LYS A 517 9.39 -30.65 15.82
C LYS A 517 10.28 -29.68 16.61
N PRO A 518 10.98 -28.71 16.00
CA PRO A 518 11.86 -27.81 16.76
C PRO A 518 11.09 -26.79 17.60
N ASN A 519 9.80 -26.58 17.33
CA ASN A 519 9.00 -25.52 17.93
C ASN A 519 7.96 -26.03 18.93
N LEU A 520 7.60 -27.32 18.89
CA LEU A 520 6.64 -27.89 19.83
C LEU A 520 7.21 -27.85 21.26
N PRO A 521 6.44 -27.44 22.26
CA PRO A 521 6.86 -27.51 23.65
C PRO A 521 7.30 -28.94 23.98
N ILE A 522 8.48 -29.09 24.59
CA ILE A 522 8.92 -30.37 25.12
C ILE A 522 7.91 -30.75 26.21
N GLU A 523 7.24 -31.89 26.06
CA GLU A 523 6.38 -32.42 27.11
C GLU A 523 7.27 -32.70 28.33
N THR A 524 7.28 -31.81 29.32
CA THR A 524 7.80 -32.14 30.65
C THR A 524 6.87 -33.19 31.21
N LYS A 525 7.30 -34.46 31.19
CA LYS A 525 6.60 -35.52 31.93
C LYS A 525 6.45 -35.06 33.39
N PRO A 526 5.27 -35.26 34.00
CA PRO A 526 5.00 -34.84 35.37
C PRO A 526 5.94 -35.52 36.38
#